data_AF-A0A958FGR2-F1
#
_entry.id   AF-A0A958FGR2-F1
#
_cell.length_a   1.000
_cell.length_b   1.000
_cell.length_c   1.000
_cell.angle_alpha   90.00
_cell.angle_beta   90.00
_cell.angle_gamma   90.00
#
_symmetry.space_group_name_H-M   'P 1'
#
loop_
_entity.id
_entity.type
_entity.pdbx_description
1 polymer ?
#
loop_
_entity_poly.entity_id
_entity_poly.type
_entity_poly.pdbx_seq_one_letter_code
_entity_poly.pdbx_strand_id
1 'polypeptide(L)'
;TAITPIGMDHQEYLGDSLPVIAAEKAGIIKPEVPCLTNNHDAEVLEVLREHCRRQGARFVSLGETPHPPELLSADLDGSRFNLQYETERLEGLFLNL
;
A
#
# COMPACT_ATOMS: atom_id res chain seq x y z
N THR A 1 3.41 0.99 6.57
CA THR A 1 3.96 0.46 5.31
C THR A 1 3.11 0.97 4.15
N ALA A 2 3.71 1.32 3.01
CA ALA A 2 2.96 1.65 1.80
C ALA A 2 3.36 0.68 0.68
N ILE A 3 2.37 0.16 -0.05
CA ILE A 3 2.56 -0.72 -1.20
C ILE A 3 1.92 -0.04 -2.40
N THR A 4 2.78 0.47 -3.29
CA THR A 4 2.37 1.08 -4.56
C THR A 4 1.64 0.07 -5.45
N PRO A 5 0.88 0.52 -6.47
CA PRO A 5 0.21 -0.39 -7.40
C PRO A 5 1.18 -1.47 -7.90
N ILE A 6 0.76 -2.72 -7.74
CA ILE A 6 1.48 -3.90 -8.20
C ILE A 6 0.89 -4.22 -9.56
N GLY A 7 1.60 -3.83 -10.61
CA GLY A 7 1.33 -4.27 -11.98
C GLY A 7 2.31 -5.37 -12.39
N MET A 8 2.14 -5.86 -13.62
CA MET A 8 3.07 -6.79 -14.28
C MET A 8 4.33 -6.07 -14.79
N ASP A 9 4.91 -5.16 -14.01
CA ASP A 9 6.24 -4.66 -14.29
C ASP A 9 7.24 -5.67 -13.71
N HIS A 10 8.02 -6.30 -14.60
CA HIS A 10 9.05 -7.31 -14.30
C HIS A 10 8.57 -8.76 -14.09
N GLN A 11 7.76 -9.28 -15.02
CA GLN A 11 7.45 -10.73 -15.12
C GLN A 11 8.69 -11.64 -15.08
N GLU A 12 9.84 -11.17 -15.58
CA GLU A 12 11.08 -11.96 -15.62
C GLU A 12 11.72 -12.22 -14.24
N TYR A 13 11.31 -11.53 -13.16
CA TYR A 13 12.00 -11.59 -11.86
C TYR A 13 11.14 -11.96 -10.65
N LEU A 14 9.81 -11.80 -10.69
CA LEU A 14 8.95 -11.88 -9.50
C LEU A 14 7.90 -13.02 -9.53
N GLY A 15 7.89 -13.85 -10.57
CA GLY A 15 7.02 -15.03 -10.72
C GLY A 15 5.81 -14.84 -11.66
N ASP A 16 5.15 -15.94 -11.99
CA ASP A 16 4.19 -16.03 -13.11
C ASP A 16 2.79 -15.45 -12.82
N SER A 17 2.54 -14.84 -11.65
CA SER A 17 1.24 -14.28 -11.29
C SER A 17 1.30 -13.13 -10.29
N LEU A 18 0.38 -12.16 -10.43
CA LEU A 18 0.25 -11.00 -9.53
C LEU A 18 0.16 -11.35 -8.03
N PRO A 19 -0.51 -12.44 -7.60
CA PRO A 19 -0.53 -12.85 -6.19
C PRO A 19 0.84 -13.22 -5.61
N VAL A 20 1.74 -13.81 -6.42
CA VAL A 20 3.10 -14.16 -5.97
C VAL A 20 3.92 -12.88 -5.74
N ILE A 21 3.85 -11.94 -6.69
CA ILE A 21 4.50 -10.63 -6.57
C ILE A 21 3.96 -9.88 -5.34
N ALA A 22 2.65 -9.95 -5.10
CA ALA A 22 2.01 -9.35 -3.94
C ALA A 22 2.48 -9.98 -2.63
N ALA A 23 2.68 -11.30 -2.57
CA ALA A 23 3.16 -11.98 -1.37
C ALA A 23 4.59 -11.56 -1.01
N GLU A 24 5.47 -11.44 -1.99
CA GLU A 24 6.85 -10.94 -1.79
C GLU A 24 6.84 -9.49 -1.28
N LYS A 25 6.09 -8.61 -1.95
CA LYS A 25 5.96 -7.20 -1.53
C LYS A 25 5.26 -7.07 -0.17
N ALA A 26 4.35 -7.97 0.19
CA ALA A 26 3.72 -7.98 1.51
C ALA A 26 4.71 -8.23 2.65
N GLY A 27 5.90 -8.78 2.37
CA GLY A 27 6.95 -9.00 3.37
C GLY A 27 7.47 -7.74 4.07
N ILE A 28 7.29 -6.54 3.48
CA ILE A 28 7.66 -5.27 4.12
C ILE A 28 6.59 -4.73 5.10
N ILE A 29 5.46 -5.43 5.25
CA ILE A 29 4.42 -5.08 6.21
C ILE A 29 4.96 -5.34 7.62
N LYS A 30 5.00 -4.29 8.43
CA LYS A 30 5.50 -4.34 9.80
C LYS A 30 4.35 -4.64 10.77
N PRO A 31 4.59 -5.41 11.85
CA PRO A 31 3.59 -5.64 12.88
C PRO A 31 3.01 -4.35 13.44
N GLU A 32 1.70 -4.31 13.64
CA GLU A 32 0.94 -3.18 14.24
C GLU A 32 1.03 -1.84 13.49
N VAL A 33 1.78 -1.76 12.38
CA VAL A 33 1.92 -0.56 11.55
C VAL A 33 0.91 -0.61 10.41
N PRO A 34 0.04 0.39 10.21
CA PRO A 34 -0.90 0.42 9.10
C PRO A 34 -0.23 0.21 7.74
N CYS A 35 -0.86 -0.58 6.88
CA CYS A 35 -0.46 -0.81 5.50
C CYS A 35 -1.42 -0.10 4.55
N LEU A 36 -0.87 0.75 3.69
CA LEU A 36 -1.60 1.52 2.68
C LEU A 36 -1.31 0.99 1.28
N THR A 37 -2.32 0.89 0.42
CA THR A 37 -2.11 0.58 -1.01
C THR A 37 -3.08 1.33 -1.93
N ASN A 38 -2.64 1.64 -3.15
CA ASN A 38 -3.49 2.16 -4.23
C ASN A 38 -3.73 1.11 -5.34
N ASN A 39 -3.67 -0.18 -5.00
CA ASN A 39 -3.95 -1.24 -5.96
C ASN A 39 -5.46 -1.44 -6.16
N HIS A 40 -5.86 -1.89 -7.36
CA HIS A 40 -7.25 -2.14 -7.73
C HIS A 40 -7.51 -3.62 -8.07
N ASP A 41 -6.45 -4.43 -8.20
CA ASP A 41 -6.58 -5.85 -8.49
C ASP A 41 -7.08 -6.63 -7.26
N ALA A 42 -8.20 -7.35 -7.41
CA ALA A 42 -8.86 -8.03 -6.30
C ALA A 42 -8.01 -9.15 -5.68
N GLU A 43 -7.23 -9.88 -6.48
CA GLU A 43 -6.38 -10.96 -5.98
C GLU A 43 -5.19 -10.42 -5.20
N VAL A 44 -4.58 -9.33 -5.70
CA VAL A 44 -3.51 -8.62 -4.97
C VAL A 44 -4.03 -8.06 -3.66
N LEU A 45 -5.19 -7.39 -3.68
CA LEU A 45 -5.79 -6.82 -2.48
C LEU A 45 -6.06 -7.87 -1.41
N GLU A 46 -6.49 -9.09 -1.79
CA GLU A 46 -6.71 -10.18 -0.85
C GLU A 46 -5.41 -10.68 -0.21
N VAL A 47 -4.34 -10.85 -0.99
CA VAL A 47 -3.02 -11.25 -0.47
C VAL A 47 -2.51 -10.22 0.55
N LEU A 48 -2.61 -8.93 0.23
CA LEU A 48 -2.17 -7.86 1.12
C LEU A 48 -3.00 -7.80 2.41
N ARG A 49 -4.33 -7.95 2.28
CA ARG A 49 -5.26 -7.96 3.41
C ARG A 49 -4.96 -9.08 4.38
N GLU A 50 -4.74 -10.31 3.89
CA GLU A 50 -4.41 -11.46 4.72
C GLU A 50 -3.06 -11.28 5.43
N HIS A 51 -2.08 -10.68 4.74
CA HIS A 51 -0.79 -10.39 5.36
C HIS A 51 -0.90 -9.35 6.49
N CYS A 52 -1.70 -8.29 6.27
CA CYS A 52 -1.98 -7.30 7.30
C CYS A 52 -2.66 -7.93 8.52
N ARG A 53 -3.64 -8.81 8.29
CA ARG A 53 -4.34 -9.55 9.35
C ARG A 53 -3.38 -10.36 10.21
N ARG A 54 -2.42 -11.07 9.58
CA ARG A 54 -1.40 -11.86 10.30
C ARG A 54 -0.45 -11.00 11.14
N GLN A 55 -0.16 -9.79 10.68
CA GLN A 55 0.74 -8.85 11.36
C GLN A 55 0.03 -7.93 12.37
N GLY A 56 -1.29 -8.07 12.55
CA GLY A 56 -2.07 -7.11 13.35
C GLY A 56 -2.03 -5.69 12.78
N ALA A 57 -1.68 -5.54 11.50
CA ALA A 57 -1.60 -4.27 10.81
C ALA A 57 -2.98 -3.90 10.25
N ARG A 58 -3.37 -2.64 10.37
CA ARG A 58 -4.57 -2.12 9.70
C ARG A 58 -4.34 -2.06 8.19
N PHE A 59 -5.23 -2.65 7.40
CA PHE A 59 -5.19 -2.56 5.94
C PHE A 59 -6.02 -1.36 5.45
N VAL A 60 -5.45 -0.54 4.57
CA VAL A 60 -6.08 0.64 3.97
C VAL A 60 -5.90 0.59 2.45
N SER A 61 -7.01 0.51 1.71
CA SER A 61 -7.01 0.55 0.23
C SER A 61 -7.54 1.89 -0.26
N LEU A 62 -6.74 2.59 -1.08
CA LEU A 62 -7.04 3.90 -1.65
C LEU A 62 -7.93 3.85 -2.88
N GLY A 63 -8.15 2.66 -3.47
CA GLY A 63 -8.92 2.52 -4.70
C GLY A 63 -10.38 3.00 -4.62
N GLU A 64 -10.85 3.31 -3.41
CA GLU A 64 -12.21 3.78 -3.12
C GLU A 64 -12.23 5.15 -2.39
N THR A 65 -11.09 5.83 -2.22
CA THR A 65 -11.09 7.13 -1.53
C THR A 65 -11.66 8.23 -2.43
N PRO A 66 -12.72 8.96 -1.99
CA PRO A 66 -13.31 10.04 -2.79
C PRO A 66 -12.40 11.27 -2.91
N HIS A 67 -11.34 11.34 -2.12
CA HIS A 67 -10.42 12.46 -2.09
C HIS A 67 -8.99 11.99 -2.38
N PRO A 68 -8.29 12.62 -3.34
CA PRO A 68 -6.88 12.34 -3.57
C PRO A 68 -6.06 12.73 -2.33
N PRO A 69 -4.88 12.10 -2.12
CA PRO A 69 -3.98 12.50 -1.05
C PRO A 69 -3.59 13.98 -1.17
N GLU A 70 -3.56 14.68 -0.04
CA GLU A 70 -3.07 16.05 0.05
C GLU A 70 -1.56 16.01 0.24
N LEU A 71 -0.80 16.32 -0.82
CA LEU A 71 0.66 16.34 -0.78
C LEU A 71 1.15 17.52 0.07
N LEU A 72 1.91 17.22 1.13
CA LEU A 72 2.55 18.21 2.01
C LEU A 72 3.96 18.56 1.52
N SER A 73 4.77 17.56 1.17
CA SER A 73 6.11 17.75 0.61
C SER A 73 6.51 16.56 -0.27
N ALA A 74 7.39 16.80 -1.23
CA ALA A 74 8.06 15.76 -2.01
C ALA A 74 9.49 16.21 -2.30
N ASP A 75 10.46 15.45 -1.82
CA ASP A 75 11.89 15.69 -1.94
C ASP A 75 12.61 14.36 -2.22
N LEU A 76 13.95 14.37 -2.22
CA LEU A 76 14.74 13.17 -2.49
C LEU A 76 14.68 12.13 -1.35
N ASP A 77 14.25 12.52 -0.15
CA ASP A 77 14.11 11.59 0.97
C ASP A 77 12.74 10.88 0.93
N GLY A 78 11.76 11.48 0.27
CA GLY A 78 10.45 10.89 0.04
C GLY A 78 9.33 11.92 -0.12
N SER A 79 8.10 11.47 0.10
CA SER A 79 6.90 12.29 0.02
C SER A 79 6.11 12.23 1.33
N ARG A 80 5.70 13.41 1.82
CA ARG A 80 4.76 13.54 2.96
C ARG A 80 3.39 13.95 2.46
N PHE A 81 2.34 13.34 2.98
CA PHE A 81 0.97 13.63 2.57
C PHE A 81 -0.04 13.35 3.68
N ASN A 82 -1.21 13.99 3.59
CA ASN A 82 -2.39 13.62 4.35
C ASN A 82 -3.32 12.78 3.48
N LEU A 83 -4.09 11.92 4.11
CA LEU A 83 -5.03 11.04 3.44
C LEU A 83 -6.38 11.04 4.15
N GLN A 84 -7.45 11.26 3.39
CA GLN A 84 -8.82 11.03 3.85
C GLN A 84 -9.24 9.62 3.44
N TYR A 85 -9.59 8.78 4.41
CA TYR A 85 -10.06 7.42 4.19
C TYR A 85 -11.33 7.16 4.99
N GLU A 86 -12.42 6.83 4.31
CA GLU A 86 -13.77 6.73 4.90
C GLU A 86 -14.10 8.00 5.72
N THR A 87 -14.23 7.87 7.05
CA THR A 87 -14.51 8.98 7.97
C THR A 87 -13.26 9.50 8.69
N GLU A 88 -12.10 8.90 8.43
CA GLU A 88 -10.86 9.22 9.13
C GLU A 88 -9.89 10.03 8.27
N ARG A 89 -9.13 10.89 8.93
CA ARG A 89 -8.03 11.64 8.35
C ARG A 89 -6.71 11.15 8.94
N LEU A 90 -5.86 10.58 8.10
CA LEU A 90 -4.50 10.19 8.44
C LEU A 90 -3.57 11.34 8.04
N GLU A 91 -2.85 11.89 9.03
CA GLU A 91 -2.01 13.07 8.83
C GLU A 91 -0.51 12.73 8.87
N GLY A 92 0.27 13.43 8.06
CA GLY A 92 1.73 13.35 8.09
C GLY A 92 2.28 11.98 7.68
N LEU A 93 1.57 11.24 6.84
CA LEU A 93 2.07 9.99 6.27
C LEU A 93 3.32 10.25 5.45
N PHE A 94 4.28 9.32 5.49
CA PHE A 94 5.55 9.43 4.77
C PHE A 94 5.76 8.20 3.89
N LEU A 95 6.15 8.44 2.64
CA LEU A 95 6.50 7.44 1.65
C LEU A 95 7.92 7.70 1.17
N ASN A 96 8.81 6.74 1.40
CA ASN A 96 10.18 6.81 0.87
C ASN A 96 10.14 6.67 -0.67
N LEU A 97 10.97 7.45 -1.35
CA LEU A 97 11.25 7.30 -2.79
C LEU A 97 12.40 6.31 -3.03
#